data_AF-A0A1Q8LHL2-F1
#
_entry.id   AF-A0A1Q8LHL2-F1
#
_cell.length_a   1.000
_cell.length_b   1.000
_cell.length_c   1.000
_cell.angle_alpha   90.00
_cell.angle_beta   90.00
_cell.angle_gamma   90.00
#
_symmetry.space_group_name_H-M   'P 1'
#
loop_
_entity.id
_entity.type
_entity.pdbx_description
1 polymer ?
#
loop_
_entity_poly.entity_id
_entity_poly.type
_entity_poly.pdbx_seq_one_letter_code
_entity_poly.pdbx_strand_id
1 'polypeptide(L)'
;MNSSQHHKQQVDDHDTEELERRGGAAQVMGFSVRVAGRVPTRLDLRHAGTPDRQLGLSLGMVLVYLRTHYTARLVEQAWASAAPQAAALVPFLAGRRRGVMATGPWSVAAMVQLGGAPKLTGGLIPTRAGSELPTMLRLQVGPITWDLCDAAAYTTMLNGWRAAANLLAVDSPDLD
;
A
#
# COMPACT_ATOMS: atom_id res chain seq x y z
N MET A 1 -54.80 46.25 12.68
CA MET A 1 -54.67 45.98 11.23
C MET A 1 -53.39 45.17 11.03
N ASN A 2 -53.57 43.92 10.58
CA ASN A 2 -52.66 42.93 9.96
C ASN A 2 -51.21 42.82 10.44
N SER A 3 -50.75 41.71 11.03
CA SER A 3 -50.66 40.31 10.53
C SER A 3 -49.59 40.10 9.44
N SER A 4 -48.76 39.06 9.65
CA SER A 4 -47.61 38.55 8.85
C SER A 4 -46.28 39.12 9.37
N GLN A 5 -45.28 38.36 9.85
CA GLN A 5 -44.79 37.07 9.40
C GLN A 5 -44.20 36.28 10.58
N HIS A 6 -44.90 35.25 11.05
CA HIS A 6 -44.26 34.06 11.60
C HIS A 6 -44.02 33.08 10.44
N HIS A 7 -43.07 32.16 10.64
CA HIS A 7 -42.90 30.90 9.91
C HIS A 7 -41.80 30.87 8.83
N LYS A 8 -40.55 30.63 9.28
CA LYS A 8 -39.52 29.82 8.58
C LYS A 8 -38.22 29.80 9.40
N GLN A 9 -38.10 28.86 10.33
CA GLN A 9 -36.82 28.27 10.78
C GLN A 9 -37.06 27.32 11.95
N GLN A 10 -37.69 26.17 11.67
CA GLN A 10 -37.70 25.07 12.64
C GLN A 10 -38.10 23.74 11.98
N VAL A 11 -37.48 23.38 10.87
CA VAL A 11 -37.48 22.01 10.32
C VAL A 11 -36.14 21.86 9.59
N ASP A 12 -35.50 20.71 9.70
CA ASP A 12 -34.22 20.29 9.10
C ASP A 12 -32.94 20.35 9.96
N ASP A 13 -33.05 20.22 11.29
CA ASP A 13 -31.88 19.87 12.13
C ASP A 13 -31.99 18.50 12.81
N HIS A 14 -33.13 17.79 12.66
CA HIS A 14 -33.35 16.48 13.29
C HIS A 14 -33.15 15.28 12.36
N ASP A 15 -33.17 15.48 11.03
CA ASP A 15 -32.99 14.38 10.05
C ASP A 15 -31.51 14.10 9.73
N THR A 16 -30.60 15.03 10.06
CA THR A 16 -29.16 14.89 9.80
C THR A 16 -28.46 13.99 10.84
N GLU A 17 -28.94 13.95 12.08
CA GLU A 17 -28.34 13.12 13.15
C GLU A 17 -28.77 11.65 13.10
N GLU A 18 -29.89 11.31 12.45
CA GLU A 18 -30.38 9.93 12.38
C GLU A 18 -29.74 9.10 11.25
N LEU A 19 -29.18 9.77 10.23
CA LEU A 19 -28.43 9.13 9.14
C LEU A 19 -27.00 8.72 9.56
N GLU A 20 -26.39 9.37 10.55
CA GLU A 20 -25.05 9.01 11.06
C GLU A 20 -25.07 7.76 11.97
N ARG A 21 -26.22 7.34 12.48
CA ARG A 21 -26.33 6.22 13.44
C ARG A 21 -26.58 4.83 12.83
N ARG A 22 -26.68 4.70 11.49
CA ARG A 22 -27.06 3.41 10.84
C ARG A 22 -26.09 2.83 9.81
N GLY A 23 -24.88 3.35 9.70
CA GLY A 23 -23.82 2.72 8.92
C GLY A 23 -22.49 2.85 9.65
N GLY A 24 -22.10 1.84 10.42
CA GLY A 24 -20.76 1.79 10.97
C GLY A 24 -19.74 1.88 9.83
N ALA A 25 -19.11 3.04 9.67
CA ALA A 25 -18.06 3.23 8.68
C ALA A 25 -16.84 2.41 9.13
N ALA A 26 -16.70 1.20 8.60
CA ALA A 26 -15.49 0.41 8.76
C ALA A 26 -14.39 1.03 7.90
N GLN A 27 -13.59 1.92 8.48
CA GLN A 27 -12.38 2.42 7.82
C GLN A 27 -11.26 1.39 8.00
N VAL A 28 -10.71 0.89 6.90
CA VAL A 28 -9.46 0.11 6.94
C VAL A 28 -8.33 1.08 7.29
N MET A 29 -7.94 1.11 8.57
CA MET A 29 -6.85 1.97 9.07
C MET A 29 -5.47 1.52 8.56
N GLY A 30 -5.35 0.26 8.16
CA GLY A 30 -4.17 -0.32 7.55
C GLY A 30 -4.35 -1.81 7.33
N PHE A 31 -3.46 -2.40 6.53
CA PHE A 31 -3.42 -3.84 6.33
C PHE A 31 -1.97 -4.32 6.24
N SER A 32 -1.78 -5.60 6.56
CA SER A 32 -0.48 -6.26 6.51
C SER A 32 -0.52 -7.43 5.54
N VAL A 33 0.54 -7.59 4.77
CA VAL A 33 0.71 -8.75 3.89
C VAL A 33 2.06 -9.39 4.16
N ARG A 34 2.04 -10.73 4.29
CA ARG A 34 3.25 -11.55 4.40
C ARG A 34 3.66 -12.05 3.04
N VAL A 35 4.94 -11.96 2.76
CA VAL A 35 5.47 -12.15 1.41
C VAL A 35 6.74 -12.98 1.48
N ALA A 36 6.78 -14.04 0.68
CA ALA A 36 7.94 -14.90 0.52
C ALA A 36 8.14 -15.22 -0.95
N GLY A 37 9.39 -15.37 -1.36
CA GLY A 37 9.80 -15.73 -2.71
C GLY A 37 9.59 -14.62 -3.73
N ARG A 38 9.52 -15.01 -5.01
CA ARG A 38 9.33 -14.07 -6.10
C ARG A 38 7.91 -13.53 -6.10
N VAL A 39 7.78 -12.22 -6.06
CA VAL A 39 6.51 -11.50 -6.06
C VAL A 39 6.15 -11.10 -7.50
N PRO A 40 4.97 -11.45 -8.02
CA PRO A 40 4.52 -10.92 -9.30
C PRO A 40 4.47 -9.39 -9.26
N THR A 41 5.20 -8.73 -10.15
CA THR A 41 5.25 -7.26 -10.24
C THR A 41 4.75 -6.81 -11.61
N ARG A 42 3.84 -5.85 -11.64
CA ARG A 42 3.34 -5.24 -12.88
C ARG A 42 3.30 -3.73 -12.74
N LEU A 43 3.64 -3.03 -13.82
CA LEU A 43 3.52 -1.58 -13.95
C LEU A 43 2.54 -1.28 -15.09
N ASP A 44 1.66 -0.32 -14.86
CA ASP A 44 0.71 0.19 -15.86
C ASP A 44 0.61 1.71 -15.73
N LEU A 45 1.21 2.43 -16.68
CA LEU A 45 1.16 3.88 -16.72
C LEU A 45 0.03 4.34 -17.63
N ARG A 46 -0.85 5.17 -17.08
CA ARG A 46 -1.97 5.79 -17.79
C ARG A 46 -1.72 7.29 -17.94
N HIS A 47 -2.16 7.83 -19.08
CA HIS A 47 -2.10 9.26 -19.40
C HIS A 47 -0.70 9.87 -19.27
N ALA A 48 0.32 9.14 -19.74
CA ALA A 48 1.71 9.59 -19.77
C ALA A 48 1.83 10.99 -20.43
N GLY A 49 2.71 11.83 -19.88
CA GLY A 49 2.90 13.21 -20.36
C GLY A 49 1.79 14.21 -20.00
N THR A 50 0.77 13.83 -19.23
CA THR A 50 -0.33 14.74 -18.81
C THR A 50 -0.35 14.98 -17.29
N PRO A 51 -0.99 16.06 -16.80
CA PRO A 51 -1.21 16.27 -15.36
C PRO A 51 -2.06 15.17 -14.68
N ASP A 52 -2.87 14.46 -15.47
CA ASP A 52 -3.72 13.35 -15.03
C ASP A 52 -2.99 12.00 -15.05
N ARG A 53 -1.66 12.00 -15.24
CA ARG A 53 -0.85 10.77 -15.21
C ARG A 53 -1.07 9.97 -13.93
N GLN A 54 -1.14 8.67 -14.09
CA GLN A 54 -1.32 7.73 -12.99
C GLN A 54 -0.58 6.43 -13.29
N LEU A 55 0.32 6.04 -12.39
CA LEU A 55 1.02 4.76 -12.43
C LEU A 55 0.35 3.78 -11.48
N GLY A 56 -0.14 2.66 -12.01
CA GLY A 56 -0.48 1.48 -11.22
C GLY A 56 0.74 0.57 -11.06
N LEU A 57 1.19 0.35 -9.83
CA LEU A 57 2.20 -0.64 -9.45
C LEU A 57 1.52 -1.79 -8.71
N SER A 58 1.48 -2.97 -9.33
CA SER A 58 1.06 -4.20 -8.65
C SER A 58 2.27 -4.89 -8.03
N LEU A 59 2.18 -5.22 -6.74
CA LEU A 59 3.14 -6.01 -5.98
C LEU A 59 2.39 -7.19 -5.34
N GLY A 60 2.38 -8.33 -6.04
CA GLY A 60 1.58 -9.49 -5.69
C GLY A 60 0.09 -9.15 -5.76
N MET A 61 -0.58 -9.18 -4.61
CA MET A 61 -2.02 -8.89 -4.48
C MET A 61 -2.35 -7.41 -4.21
N VAL A 62 -1.34 -6.52 -4.13
CA VAL A 62 -1.57 -5.12 -3.80
C VAL A 62 -1.31 -4.25 -5.01
N LEU A 63 -2.29 -3.43 -5.36
CA LEU A 63 -2.19 -2.39 -6.38
C LEU A 63 -1.99 -1.04 -5.71
N VAL A 64 -0.86 -0.40 -6.01
CA VAL A 64 -0.51 0.93 -5.53
C VAL A 64 -0.62 1.91 -6.69
N TYR A 65 -1.45 2.94 -6.54
CA TYR A 65 -1.49 4.07 -7.45
C TYR A 65 -0.56 5.18 -7.00
N LEU A 66 0.28 5.64 -7.92
CA LEU A 66 1.25 6.70 -7.76
C LEU A 66 1.02 7.77 -8.83
N ARG A 67 1.13 9.05 -8.46
CA ARG A 67 1.02 10.18 -9.41
C ARG A 67 2.34 10.89 -9.68
N THR A 68 3.29 10.83 -8.74
CA THR A 68 4.52 11.64 -8.78
C THR A 68 5.77 10.81 -8.61
N HIS A 69 6.83 11.19 -9.34
CA HIS A 69 8.18 10.67 -9.16
C HIS A 69 8.65 10.83 -7.71
N TYR A 70 8.35 11.97 -7.09
CA TYR A 70 8.71 12.27 -5.71
C TYR A 70 8.24 11.19 -4.72
N THR A 71 6.94 10.83 -4.74
CA THR A 71 6.41 9.79 -3.84
C THR A 71 7.05 8.44 -4.11
N ALA A 72 7.20 8.05 -5.39
CA ALA A 72 7.83 6.79 -5.76
C ALA A 72 9.29 6.71 -5.30
N ARG A 73 10.04 7.81 -5.41
CA ARG A 73 11.43 7.92 -4.95
C ARG A 73 11.58 7.81 -3.44
N LEU A 74 10.72 8.47 -2.68
CA LEU A 74 10.76 8.36 -1.22
C LEU A 74 10.57 6.90 -0.76
N VAL A 75 9.61 6.21 -1.37
CA VAL A 75 9.37 4.79 -1.07
C VAL A 75 10.57 3.95 -1.50
N GLU A 76 11.08 4.14 -2.72
CA GLU A 76 12.25 3.42 -3.22
C GLU A 76 13.48 3.58 -2.32
N GLN A 77 13.79 4.81 -1.89
CA GLN A 77 14.92 5.11 -1.02
C GLN A 77 14.75 4.48 0.37
N ALA A 78 13.55 4.53 0.95
CA ALA A 78 13.27 3.89 2.24
C ALA A 78 13.36 2.36 2.16
N TRP A 79 12.97 1.77 1.03
CA TRP A 79 13.20 0.36 0.78
C TRP A 79 14.68 0.05 0.62
N ALA A 80 15.42 0.85 -0.16
CA ALA A 80 16.85 0.66 -0.38
C ALA A 80 17.67 0.79 0.90
N SER A 81 17.30 1.72 1.80
CA SER A 81 17.98 1.90 3.09
C SER A 81 17.77 0.72 4.05
N ALA A 82 16.76 -0.12 3.82
CA ALA A 82 16.55 -1.36 4.57
C ALA A 82 17.43 -2.53 4.09
N ALA A 83 18.27 -2.35 3.06
CA ALA A 83 19.14 -3.42 2.54
C ALA A 83 20.02 -4.10 3.61
N PRO A 84 20.65 -3.38 4.55
CA PRO A 84 21.44 -4.02 5.61
C PRO A 84 20.60 -4.94 6.51
N GLN A 85 19.33 -4.59 6.74
CA GLN A 85 18.39 -5.41 7.52
C GLN A 85 17.93 -6.62 6.71
N ALA A 86 17.71 -6.45 5.41
CA ALA A 86 17.34 -7.54 4.49
C ALA A 86 18.43 -8.61 4.38
N ALA A 87 19.70 -8.26 4.60
CA ALA A 87 20.82 -9.22 4.61
C ALA A 87 20.73 -10.25 5.75
N ALA A 88 19.95 -9.97 6.80
CA ALA A 88 19.69 -10.91 7.89
C ALA A 88 18.56 -11.92 7.58
N LEU A 89 17.88 -11.78 6.44
CA LEU A 89 16.84 -12.70 6.00
C LEU A 89 17.44 -13.96 5.38
N VAL A 90 16.68 -15.05 5.40
CA VAL A 90 17.02 -16.22 4.59
C VAL A 90 16.98 -15.85 3.10
N PRO A 91 17.87 -16.39 2.25
CA PRO A 91 17.90 -16.01 0.83
C PRO A 91 16.59 -16.28 0.10
N PHE A 92 15.98 -17.42 0.40
CA PHE A 92 14.72 -17.86 -0.18
C PHE A 92 14.05 -18.85 0.78
N LEU A 93 12.80 -18.60 1.16
CA LEU A 93 12.05 -19.51 2.00
C LEU A 93 11.49 -20.64 1.12
N ALA A 94 12.11 -21.82 1.20
CA ALA A 94 11.63 -23.00 0.51
C ALA A 94 10.29 -23.47 1.13
N GLY A 95 9.18 -22.97 0.61
CA GLY A 95 7.87 -23.50 0.96
C GLY A 95 7.75 -24.94 0.48
N ARG A 96 7.36 -25.88 1.36
CA ARG A 96 6.69 -27.09 0.87
C ARG A 96 5.44 -26.59 0.17
N ARG A 97 5.36 -26.72 -1.16
CA ARG A 97 4.09 -26.68 -1.88
C ARG A 97 3.26 -27.87 -1.37
N ARG A 98 2.71 -27.78 -0.16
CA ARG A 98 1.60 -28.65 0.23
C ARG A 98 0.52 -28.34 -0.80
N GLY A 99 0.12 -29.38 -1.52
CA GLY A 99 -0.81 -29.30 -2.63
C GLY A 99 -1.91 -28.32 -2.28
N VAL A 100 -2.06 -27.32 -3.13
CA VAL A 100 -3.16 -26.37 -3.18
C VAL A 100 -4.43 -27.08 -2.71
N MET A 101 -4.86 -26.83 -1.47
CA MET A 101 -6.19 -27.25 -1.04
C MET A 101 -7.17 -26.36 -1.79
N ALA A 102 -7.53 -26.78 -2.98
CA ALA A 102 -8.46 -26.11 -3.87
C ALA A 102 -9.82 -25.92 -3.19
N THR A 103 -10.05 -24.80 -2.48
CA THR A 103 -11.40 -24.26 -2.20
C THR A 103 -11.34 -22.77 -1.88
N GLY A 104 -11.85 -21.94 -2.80
CA GLY A 104 -12.26 -20.55 -2.55
C GLY A 104 -11.36 -19.44 -3.14
N PRO A 105 -11.92 -18.26 -3.48
CA PRO A 105 -11.15 -17.13 -3.99
C PRO A 105 -10.28 -16.57 -2.86
N TRP A 106 -8.97 -16.86 -2.88
CA TRP A 106 -8.02 -16.35 -1.87
C TRP A 106 -7.40 -15.01 -2.21
N SER A 107 -7.87 -14.31 -3.24
CA SER A 107 -7.30 -13.01 -3.62
C SER A 107 -8.01 -11.87 -2.89
N VAL A 108 -7.59 -11.56 -1.67
CA VAL A 108 -7.84 -10.23 -1.10
C VAL A 108 -6.92 -9.26 -1.85
N ALA A 109 -7.45 -8.59 -2.87
CA ALA A 109 -6.71 -7.51 -3.51
C ALA A 109 -6.88 -6.23 -2.70
N ALA A 110 -5.78 -5.53 -2.42
CA ALA A 110 -5.84 -4.21 -1.80
C ALA A 110 -5.44 -3.15 -2.83
N MET A 111 -6.24 -2.09 -2.92
CA MET A 111 -5.97 -0.94 -3.77
C MET A 111 -5.66 0.25 -2.88
N VAL A 112 -4.51 0.89 -3.11
CA VAL A 112 -4.06 2.02 -2.29
C VAL A 112 -3.57 3.13 -3.19
N GLN A 113 -3.99 4.35 -2.90
CA GLN A 113 -3.42 5.54 -3.52
C GLN A 113 -2.39 6.16 -2.57
N LEU A 114 -1.17 6.36 -3.07
CA LEU A 114 -0.10 7.04 -2.35
C LEU A 114 0.19 8.39 -3.03
N GLY A 115 0.29 9.43 -2.22
CA GLY A 115 0.66 10.78 -2.66
C GLY A 115 1.40 11.52 -1.55
N GLY A 116 2.14 12.56 -1.93
CA GLY A 116 2.97 13.34 -1.00
C GLY A 116 4.11 12.51 -0.39
N ALA A 117 4.35 12.70 0.90
CA ALA A 117 5.36 11.97 1.68
C ALA A 117 4.66 10.99 2.64
N PRO A 118 4.40 9.72 2.21
CA PRO A 118 3.78 8.74 3.09
C PRO A 118 4.67 8.46 4.30
N LYS A 119 4.06 8.08 5.43
CA LYS A 119 4.81 7.59 6.59
C LYS A 119 5.55 6.31 6.22
N LEU A 120 6.85 6.28 6.48
CA LEU A 120 7.75 5.16 6.20
C LEU A 120 8.39 4.71 7.51
N THR A 121 8.25 3.43 7.84
CA THR A 121 8.92 2.83 9.01
C THR A 121 9.41 1.43 8.67
N GLY A 122 10.50 0.98 9.28
CA GLY A 122 11.06 -0.33 9.00
C GLY A 122 11.81 -0.92 10.19
N GLY A 123 11.86 -2.25 10.24
CA GLY A 123 12.65 -2.97 11.23
C GLY A 123 12.59 -4.48 11.09
N LEU A 124 13.57 -5.16 11.67
CA LEU A 124 13.58 -6.61 11.76
C LEU A 124 12.67 -7.07 12.90
N ILE A 125 11.89 -8.10 12.61
CA ILE A 125 11.15 -8.89 13.58
C ILE A 125 11.93 -10.20 13.74
N PRO A 126 12.69 -10.37 14.84
CA PRO A 126 13.49 -11.57 15.03
C PRO A 126 12.61 -12.79 15.30
N THR A 127 13.07 -13.96 14.87
CA THR A 127 12.49 -15.25 15.29
C THR A 127 12.48 -15.33 16.81
N ARG A 128 11.35 -15.75 17.39
CA ARG A 128 11.25 -16.07 18.82
C ARG A 128 11.49 -17.57 19.03
N ALA A 129 12.09 -17.95 20.16
CA ALA A 129 12.22 -19.36 20.53
C ALA A 129 10.82 -20.02 20.57
N GLY A 130 10.66 -21.15 19.89
CA GLY A 130 9.36 -21.85 19.76
C GLY A 130 8.42 -21.29 18.69
N SER A 131 8.82 -20.26 17.93
CA SER A 131 8.05 -19.74 16.79
C SER A 131 8.38 -20.49 15.51
N GLU A 132 7.34 -20.85 14.74
CA GLU A 132 7.50 -21.37 13.38
C GLU A 132 7.80 -20.26 12.35
N LEU A 133 7.60 -18.99 12.72
CA LEU A 133 7.86 -17.85 11.82
C LEU A 133 9.36 -17.52 11.81
N PRO A 134 9.97 -17.38 10.61
CA PRO A 134 11.36 -16.93 10.49
C PRO A 134 11.51 -15.45 10.86
N THR A 135 12.74 -14.99 10.94
CA THR A 135 13.05 -13.56 10.99
C THR A 135 12.43 -12.88 9.78
N MET A 136 11.68 -11.81 10.00
CA MET A 136 11.02 -11.05 8.95
C MET A 136 11.52 -9.62 8.93
N LEU A 137 11.58 -9.01 7.75
CA LEU A 137 11.75 -7.56 7.61
C LEU A 137 10.37 -6.94 7.47
N ARG A 138 9.98 -6.09 8.41
CA ARG A 138 8.74 -5.32 8.34
C ARG A 138 9.03 -3.96 7.75
N LEU A 139 8.36 -3.60 6.65
CA LEU A 139 8.38 -2.27 6.06
C LEU A 139 6.95 -1.73 5.95
N GLN A 140 6.70 -0.54 6.48
CA GLN A 140 5.43 0.15 6.38
C GLN A 140 5.54 1.33 5.42
N VAL A 141 4.58 1.42 4.50
CA VAL A 141 4.40 2.53 3.56
C VAL A 141 2.95 3.02 3.66
N GLY A 142 2.74 4.13 4.36
CA GLY A 142 1.40 4.63 4.66
C GLY A 142 0.55 3.56 5.37
N PRO A 143 -0.61 3.15 4.81
CA PRO A 143 -1.48 2.13 5.42
C PRO A 143 -1.01 0.69 5.18
N ILE A 144 0.02 0.48 4.36
CA ILE A 144 0.46 -0.85 3.94
C ILE A 144 1.64 -1.30 4.80
N THR A 145 1.52 -2.48 5.40
CA THR A 145 2.63 -3.15 6.10
C THR A 145 3.05 -4.40 5.34
N TRP A 146 4.33 -4.48 4.99
CA TRP A 146 4.94 -5.61 4.32
C TRP A 146 5.81 -6.40 5.28
N ASP A 147 5.45 -7.65 5.53
CA ASP A 147 6.24 -8.61 6.29
C ASP A 147 6.98 -9.53 5.32
N LEU A 148 8.23 -9.21 5.05
CA LEU A 148 9.09 -9.93 4.11
C LEU A 148 9.78 -11.08 4.82
N CYS A 149 9.54 -12.31 4.35
CA CYS A 149 10.07 -13.51 4.98
C CYS A 149 11.43 -13.96 4.40
N ASP A 150 11.82 -13.44 3.23
CA ASP A 150 13.09 -13.78 2.58
C ASP A 150 13.66 -12.63 1.74
N ALA A 151 14.94 -12.76 1.38
CA ALA A 151 15.66 -11.79 0.57
C ALA A 151 15.14 -11.73 -0.89
N ALA A 152 14.57 -12.81 -1.41
CA ALA A 152 13.97 -12.85 -2.74
C ALA A 152 12.74 -11.93 -2.86
N ALA A 153 11.86 -11.95 -1.85
CA ALA A 153 10.71 -11.06 -1.77
C ALA A 153 11.14 -9.59 -1.67
N TYR A 154 12.09 -9.30 -0.77
CA TYR A 154 12.68 -7.97 -0.63
C TYR A 154 13.24 -7.44 -1.96
N THR A 155 14.07 -8.24 -2.63
CA THR A 155 14.71 -7.85 -3.90
C THR A 155 13.68 -7.58 -4.98
N THR A 156 12.67 -8.44 -5.10
CA THR A 156 11.63 -8.30 -6.11
C THR A 156 10.79 -7.05 -5.90
N MET A 157 10.41 -6.78 -4.65
CA MET A 157 9.63 -5.58 -4.30
C MET A 157 10.44 -4.29 -4.45
N LEU A 158 11.70 -4.26 -4.00
CA LEU A 158 12.59 -3.12 -4.22
C LEU A 158 12.76 -2.80 -5.71
N ASN A 159 12.95 -3.84 -6.55
CA ASN A 159 13.04 -3.65 -8.00
C ASN A 159 11.74 -3.08 -8.59
N GLY A 160 10.57 -3.47 -8.06
CA GLY A 160 9.29 -2.89 -8.44
C GLY A 160 9.19 -1.40 -8.12
N TRP A 161 9.58 -0.99 -6.91
CA TRP A 161 9.63 0.43 -6.52
C TRP A 161 10.62 1.24 -7.35
N ARG A 162 11.80 0.67 -7.63
CA ARG A 162 12.80 1.30 -8.49
C ARG A 162 12.30 1.50 -9.91
N ALA A 163 11.67 0.48 -10.50
CA ALA A 163 11.08 0.59 -11.82
C ALA A 163 9.95 1.63 -11.85
N ALA A 164 9.11 1.69 -10.81
CA ALA A 164 8.07 2.72 -10.70
C ALA A 164 8.64 4.14 -10.63
N ALA A 165 9.68 4.36 -9.81
CA ALA A 165 10.35 5.64 -9.73
C ALA A 165 10.97 6.06 -11.07
N ASN A 166 11.68 5.13 -11.74
CA ASN A 166 12.27 5.41 -13.04
C ASN A 166 11.22 5.77 -14.10
N LEU A 167 10.10 5.05 -14.14
CA LEU A 167 9.04 5.31 -15.11
C LEU A 167 8.41 6.71 -14.91
N LEU A 168 8.16 7.09 -13.66
CA LEU A 168 7.63 8.43 -13.33
C LEU A 168 8.66 9.55 -13.49
N ALA A 169 9.95 9.23 -13.52
CA ALA A 169 11.01 10.20 -13.80
C ALA A 169 11.04 10.61 -15.29
N VAL A 170 10.85 9.64 -16.20
CA VAL A 170 10.89 9.89 -17.67
C VAL A 170 9.75 10.81 -18.13
N ASP A 171 8.58 10.72 -17.49
CA ASP A 171 7.40 11.53 -17.83
C ASP A 171 7.20 12.76 -16.94
N SER A 172 8.21 13.13 -16.14
CA SER A 172 8.21 14.42 -15.46
C SER A 172 8.77 15.48 -16.39
N PRO A 173 7.94 16.39 -16.95
CA PRO A 173 8.51 17.65 -17.38
C PRO A 173 9.11 18.29 -16.13
N ASP A 174 10.35 18.75 -16.26
CA ASP A 174 11.12 19.63 -15.36
C ASP A 174 12.32 18.96 -14.67
N LEU A 175 13.50 19.27 -15.23
CA LEU A 175 14.40 20.24 -14.59
C LEU A 175 15.01 21.13 -15.69
N ASP A 176 14.32 22.22 -16.03
CA ASP A 176 14.96 23.51 -16.37
C ASP A 176 14.74 24.46 -15.18
#